data_AF-A0A435GMC3-F1
#
_entry.id   AF-A0A435GMC3-F1
#
_cell.length_a   1.000
_cell.length_b   1.000
_cell.length_c   1.000
_cell.angle_alpha   90.00
_cell.angle_beta   90.00
_cell.angle_gamma   90.00
#
_symmetry.space_group_name_H-M   'P 1'
#
loop_
_entity.id
_entity.type
_entity.pdbx_description
1 polymer ?
#
loop_
_entity_poly.entity_id
_entity_poly.type
_entity_poly.pdbx_seq_one_letter_code
_entity_poly.pdbx_strand_id
1 'polypeptide(L)'
;MNQMSPINVAVNGRTYAWPRVPAIAICLDGCEPAYLDEAIEAGLMPALVRIKEKGTVRFAHSVIPSFTNPNNLSIATGRPPSV
;
A
#
# COMPACT_ATOMS: atom_id res chain seq x y z
N MET A 1 6.50 16.02 33.93
CA MET A 1 6.06 15.96 32.52
C MET A 1 5.52 14.56 32.28
N ASN A 2 4.21 14.41 32.12
CA ASN A 2 3.63 13.10 31.79
C ASN A 2 4.06 12.73 30.37
N GLN A 3 4.93 11.73 30.22
CA GLN A 3 5.21 11.12 28.94
C GLN A 3 3.96 10.35 28.50
N MET A 4 3.22 10.90 27.53
CA MET A 4 2.21 10.12 26.82
C MET A 4 2.92 9.23 25.81
N SER A 5 2.85 7.91 25.99
CA SER A 5 3.34 6.95 25.01
C SER A 5 2.49 7.02 23.73
N PRO A 6 3.08 6.80 22.55
CA PRO A 6 2.33 6.74 21.30
C PRO A 6 1.28 5.62 21.35
N ILE A 7 0.06 5.94 20.89
CA ILE A 7 -0.98 4.92 20.71
C ILE A 7 -0.59 4.06 19.51
N ASN A 8 -0.61 2.74 19.69
CA ASN A 8 -0.27 1.77 18.66
C ASN A 8 -1.32 0.66 18.61
N VAL A 9 -1.43 0.00 17.46
CA VAL A 9 -2.24 -1.21 17.26
C VAL A 9 -1.30 -2.36 16.88
N ALA A 10 -1.35 -3.45 17.64
CA ALA A 10 -0.59 -4.67 17.33
C ALA A 10 -1.48 -5.67 16.59
N VAL A 11 -1.08 -6.06 15.37
CA VAL A 11 -1.81 -7.02 14.53
C VAL A 11 -0.81 -7.96 13.86
N ASN A 12 -1.03 -9.27 13.96
CA ASN A 12 -0.23 -10.29 13.26
C ASN A 12 1.30 -10.17 13.47
N GLY A 13 1.73 -9.79 14.68
CA GLY A 13 3.15 -9.61 15.01
C GLY A 13 3.77 -8.31 14.48
N ARG A 14 2.95 -7.38 13.97
CA ARG A 14 3.36 -6.05 13.52
C ARG A 14 2.72 -4.98 14.39
N THR A 15 3.47 -3.91 14.67
CA THR A 15 2.98 -2.74 15.39
C THR A 15 2.75 -1.60 14.41
N TYR A 16 1.51 -1.10 14.36
CA TYR A 16 1.09 0.03 13.54
C TYR A 16 0.87 1.24 14.45
N ALA A 17 1.53 2.37 14.15
CA ALA A 17 1.29 3.61 14.88
C ALA A 17 -0.11 4.15 14.58
N TRP A 18 -0.77 4.73 15.59
CA TRP A 18 -2.06 5.37 15.37
C TRP A 18 -1.91 6.53 14.38
N PRO A 19 -2.66 6.53 13.28
CA PRO A 19 -2.44 7.50 12.22
C PRO A 19 -2.97 8.89 12.66
N ARG A 20 -2.15 9.93 12.53
CA ARG A 20 -2.53 11.32 12.87
C ARG A 20 -3.48 11.96 11.87
N VAL A 21 -3.49 11.43 10.64
CA VAL A 21 -4.39 11.77 9.53
C VAL A 21 -4.86 10.45 8.92
N PRO A 22 -5.97 10.40 8.17
CA PRO A 22 -6.44 9.16 7.56
C PRO A 22 -5.35 8.44 6.76
N ALA A 23 -5.12 7.15 7.04
CA ALA A 23 -4.19 6.30 6.30
C ALA A 23 -4.99 5.40 5.35
N ILE A 24 -4.69 5.48 4.05
CA ILE A 24 -5.45 4.79 3.00
C ILE A 24 -4.49 3.93 2.17
N ALA A 25 -4.87 2.68 1.94
CA ALA A 25 -4.26 1.80 0.95
C ALA A 25 -5.27 1.52 -0.17
N ILE A 26 -4.82 1.61 -1.43
CA ILE A 26 -5.65 1.32 -2.61
C ILE A 26 -5.00 0.14 -3.34
N CYS A 27 -5.72 -0.98 -3.42
CA CYS A 27 -5.34 -2.11 -4.26
C CYS A 27 -5.96 -1.92 -5.64
N LEU A 28 -5.14 -1.64 -6.65
CA LEU A 28 -5.57 -1.61 -8.04
C LEU A 28 -5.37 -3.03 -8.61
N ASP A 29 -6.44 -3.82 -8.66
CA ASP A 29 -6.37 -5.23 -9.05
C ASP A 29 -5.83 -5.39 -10.49
N GLY A 30 -4.90 -6.32 -10.69
CA GLY A 30 -4.25 -6.54 -11.98
C GLY A 30 -3.47 -5.34 -12.55
N CYS A 31 -3.13 -4.33 -11.73
CA CYS A 31 -2.44 -3.13 -12.18
C CYS A 31 -0.94 -3.37 -12.37
N GLU A 32 -0.60 -4.02 -13.48
CA GLU A 32 0.78 -4.08 -13.99
C GLU A 32 1.35 -2.65 -14.09
N PRO A 33 2.57 -2.38 -13.61
CA PRO A 33 3.16 -1.04 -13.64
C PRO A 33 3.11 -0.33 -15.00
N ALA A 34 3.26 -1.08 -16.09
CA ALA A 34 3.20 -0.54 -17.45
C ALA A 34 1.87 0.17 -17.77
N TYR A 35 0.74 -0.23 -17.16
CA TYR A 35 -0.53 0.49 -17.35
C TYR A 35 -0.48 1.93 -16.83
N LEU A 36 0.22 2.15 -15.72
CA LEU A 36 0.37 3.48 -15.13
C LEU A 36 1.31 4.33 -15.97
N ASP A 37 2.40 3.74 -16.46
CA ASP A 37 3.38 4.45 -17.27
C ASP A 37 2.77 4.89 -18.61
N GLU A 38 2.05 4.00 -19.32
CA GLU A 38 1.35 4.33 -20.57
C GLU A 38 0.31 5.46 -20.37
N ALA A 39 -0.50 5.37 -19.31
CA ALA A 39 -1.51 6.39 -19.03
C ALA A 39 -0.90 7.75 -18.59
N ILE A 40 0.29 7.73 -17.98
CA ILE A 40 1.06 8.94 -17.68
C ILE A 40 1.61 9.55 -18.97
N GLU A 41 2.20 8.74 -19.85
CA GLU A 41 2.74 9.18 -21.15
C GLU A 41 1.65 9.78 -22.05
N ALA A 42 0.44 9.20 -22.01
CA ALA A 42 -0.74 9.74 -22.67
C ALA A 42 -1.30 11.04 -22.04
N GLY A 43 -0.72 11.53 -20.93
CA GLY A 43 -1.15 12.75 -20.25
C GLY A 43 -2.45 12.62 -19.46
N LEU A 44 -2.92 11.40 -19.19
CA LEU A 44 -4.23 11.15 -18.59
C LEU A 44 -4.21 11.08 -17.05
N MET A 45 -3.02 11.09 -16.43
CA MET A 45 -2.87 10.92 -14.98
C MET A 45 -2.17 12.10 -14.27
N PRO A 46 -2.64 13.37 -14.42
CA PRO A 46 -1.95 14.54 -13.87
C PRO A 46 -1.85 14.52 -12.33
N ALA A 47 -2.80 13.88 -11.64
CA ALA A 47 -2.74 13.71 -10.19
C ALA A 47 -1.65 12.71 -9.77
N LEU A 48 -1.53 11.57 -10.47
CA LEU A 48 -0.53 10.55 -10.15
C LEU A 48 0.88 11.05 -10.48
N VAL A 49 1.08 11.77 -11.58
CA VAL A 49 2.36 12.42 -11.90
C VAL A 49 2.83 13.29 -10.74
N ARG A 50 1.97 14.21 -10.27
CA ARG A 50 2.28 15.10 -9.14
C ARG A 50 2.58 14.33 -7.84
N ILE A 51 1.90 13.21 -7.60
CA ILE A 51 2.15 12.35 -6.43
C ILE A 51 3.48 11.62 -6.56
N LYS A 52 3.83 11.10 -7.75
CA LYS A 52 5.11 10.42 -8.01
C LYS A 52 6.30 11.37 -7.81
N GLU A 53 6.20 12.62 -8.27
CA GLU A 53 7.26 13.63 -8.16
C GLU A 53 7.52 14.11 -6.71
N LYS A 54 6.46 14.26 -5.91
CA LYS A 54 6.55 14.81 -4.54
C LYS A 54 6.52 13.75 -3.44
N GLY A 55 6.21 12.52 -3.81
CA GLY A 55 6.03 11.39 -2.91
C GLY A 55 7.10 10.32 -3.09
N THR A 56 6.70 9.07 -2.91
CA THR A 56 7.60 7.91 -2.94
C THR A 56 7.06 6.89 -3.93
N VAL A 57 7.90 6.49 -4.90
CA VAL A 57 7.58 5.48 -5.92
C VAL A 57 8.47 4.27 -5.73
N ARG A 58 7.89 3.07 -5.61
CA ARG A 58 8.62 1.81 -5.43
C ARG A 58 7.88 0.66 -6.11
N PHE A 59 8.62 -0.39 -6.43
CA PHE A 59 8.05 -1.70 -6.73
C PHE A 59 7.93 -2.52 -5.45
N ALA A 60 6.92 -3.39 -5.42
CA ALA A 60 6.69 -4.36 -4.35
C ALA A 60 6.38 -5.72 -4.98
N HIS A 61 6.66 -6.80 -4.25
CA HIS A 61 6.30 -8.14 -4.68
C HIS A 61 4.94 -8.54 -4.11
N SER A 62 4.11 -9.15 -4.96
CA SER A 62 2.90 -9.82 -4.54
C SER A 62 3.23 -11.14 -3.82
N VAL A 63 2.23 -11.70 -3.15
CA VAL A 63 2.26 -13.11 -2.72
C VAL A 63 2.11 -14.02 -3.94
N ILE A 64 2.68 -15.23 -3.83
CA ILE A 64 2.50 -16.34 -4.77
C ILE A 64 1.60 -17.41 -4.13
N PRO A 65 0.56 -17.93 -4.83
CA PRO A 65 0.16 -17.57 -6.19
C PRO A 65 -0.39 -16.13 -6.27
N SER A 66 -0.11 -15.44 -7.37
CA SER A 66 -0.46 -14.03 -7.62
C SER A 66 -1.94 -13.83 -7.94
N PHE A 67 -2.81 -14.47 -7.14
CA PHE A 67 -4.26 -14.36 -7.24
C PHE A 67 -4.80 -13.24 -6.35
N THR A 68 -5.97 -12.73 -6.72
CA THR A 68 -6.68 -11.66 -6.01
C THR A 68 -6.88 -11.97 -4.53
N ASN A 69 -7.46 -13.14 -4.20
CA ASN A 69 -7.82 -13.47 -2.81
C ASN A 69 -6.59 -13.56 -1.87
N PRO A 70 -5.54 -14.36 -2.17
CA PRO A 70 -4.33 -14.39 -1.34
C PRO A 70 -3.71 -13.02 -1.13
N ASN A 71 -3.64 -12.19 -2.18
CA ASN A 71 -3.03 -10.87 -2.09
C ASN A 71 -3.87 -9.87 -1.29
N ASN A 72 -5.19 -9.81 -1.53
CA ASN A 72 -6.07 -8.91 -0.78
C ASN A 72 -6.12 -9.26 0.70
N LEU A 73 -6.16 -10.54 1.06
CA LEU A 73 -6.09 -10.96 2.47
C LEU A 73 -4.72 -10.62 3.07
N SER A 74 -3.63 -10.74 2.29
CA SER A 74 -2.29 -10.39 2.78
C SER A 74 -2.14 -8.90 3.03
N ILE A 75 -2.72 -8.04 2.18
CA ILE A 75 -2.77 -6.59 2.38
C ILE A 75 -3.60 -6.26 3.63
N ALA A 76 -4.79 -6.85 3.75
CA ALA A 76 -5.71 -6.57 4.86
C ALA A 76 -5.16 -7.02 6.22
N THR A 77 -4.39 -8.10 6.25
CA THR A 77 -3.84 -8.68 7.48
C THR A 77 -2.38 -8.29 7.75
N GLY A 78 -1.69 -7.74 6.76
CA GLY A 78 -0.27 -7.41 6.85
C GLY A 78 0.65 -8.63 7.00
N ARG A 79 0.20 -9.82 6.60
CA ARG A 79 0.90 -11.11 6.74
C ARG A 79 0.72 -11.95 5.47
N PRO A 80 1.73 -12.72 5.02
CA PRO A 80 1.53 -13.68 3.93
C PRO A 80 0.59 -14.83 4.36
N PRO A 81 -0.05 -15.53 3.41
CA PRO A 81 -0.75 -16.77 3.71
C PRO A 81 0.26 -17.80 4.24
N SER A 82 -0.13 -18.54 5.27
CA SER A 82 0.61 -19.72 5.74
C SER A 82 -0.17 -20.95 5.31
N VAL A 83 0.43 -21.76 4.44
CA VAL A 83 0.01 -23.13 4.15
C VAL A 83 1.11 -24.07 4.61
#